data_AF-A0A937CZ96-F1
#
_entry.id   AF-A0A937CZ96-F1
#
_cell.length_a   1.000
_cell.length_b   1.000
_cell.length_c   1.000
_cell.angle_alpha   90.00
_cell.angle_beta   90.00
_cell.angle_gamma   90.00
#
_symmetry.space_group_name_H-M   'P 1'
#
loop_
_entity.id
_entity.type
_entity.pdbx_description
1 polymer ?
#
loop_
_entity_poly.entity_id
_entity_poly.type
_entity_poly.pdbx_seq_one_letter_code
_entity_poly.pdbx_strand_id
1 'polypeptide(L)' 'MASGTGTKDATYNLISVLYHALQGAETYAQYASDAGSDQDLASFFREVQQQEQQRTDRAKQFLARRLQQGG' A
#
# COMPACT_ATOMS: atom_id res chain seq x y z
N MET A 1 -15.08 3.16 20.43
CA MET A 1 -13.62 3.24 20.62
C MET A 1 -13.01 3.83 19.37
N ALA A 2 -12.50 5.07 19.44
CA ALA A 2 -11.93 5.76 18.29
C ALA A 2 -10.40 5.75 18.43
N SER A 3 -9.76 4.78 17.78
CA SER A 3 -8.30 4.73 17.67
C SER A 3 -7.89 5.64 16.51
N GLY A 4 -7.92 6.95 16.74
CA GLY A 4 -7.41 7.96 15.80
C GLY A 4 -6.19 8.63 16.41
N THR A 5 -5.18 8.92 15.59
CA THR A 5 -3.90 9.58 15.94
C THR A 5 -4.03 10.99 16.54
N GLY A 6 -5.21 11.42 16.99
CA GLY A 6 -5.48 12.73 17.57
C GLY A 6 -5.55 13.87 16.55
N THR A 7 -4.93 13.72 15.38
CA THR A 7 -5.01 14.69 14.29
C THR A 7 -5.82 14.10 13.13
N LYS A 8 -6.91 14.75 12.73
CA LYS A 8 -7.63 14.43 11.48
C LYS A 8 -6.81 14.90 10.28
N ASP A 9 -5.57 14.43 10.16
CA ASP A 9 -4.70 14.76 9.04
C ASP A 9 -4.83 13.68 7.98
N ALA A 10 -5.72 13.93 7.03
CA ALA A 10 -5.93 13.02 5.92
C ALA A 10 -4.76 13.00 4.92
N THR A 11 -3.85 13.98 4.96
CA THR A 11 -2.58 13.93 4.21
C THR A 11 -1.62 12.94 4.87
N TYR A 12 -1.44 13.05 6.19
CA TYR A 12 -0.69 12.05 6.97
C TYR A 12 -1.24 10.64 6.75
N ASN A 13 -2.56 10.46 6.83
CA ASN A 13 -3.18 9.14 6.62
C ASN A 13 -2.91 8.57 5.23
N LEU A 14 -2.92 9.40 4.18
CA LEU A 14 -2.59 8.95 2.82
C LEU A 14 -1.11 8.57 2.68
N ILE A 15 -0.20 9.31 3.33
CA ILE A 15 1.22 8.98 3.37
C ILE A 15 1.43 7.65 4.11
N SER A 16 0.75 7.43 5.23
CA SER A 16 0.81 6.16 5.96
C SER A 16 0.30 4.99 5.12
N VAL A 17 -0.79 5.16 4.37
CA VAL A 17 -1.28 4.14 3.42
C VAL A 17 -0.24 3.87 2.33
N LEU A 18 0.38 4.91 1.75
CA LEU A 18 1.43 4.75 0.74
C LEU A 18 2.62 3.93 1.27
N TYR A 19 3.09 4.28 2.47
CA TYR A 19 4.20 3.60 3.12
C TYR A 19 3.89 2.11 3.34
N HIS A 20 2.75 1.80 3.96
CA HIS A 20 2.39 0.40 4.25
C HIS A 20 2.12 -0.41 2.98
N ALA A 21 1.55 0.19 1.94
CA ALA A 21 1.34 -0.50 0.67
C ALA A 21 2.66 -0.85 -0.02
N LEU A 22 3.61 0.09 -0.06
CA LEU A 22 4.94 -0.17 -0.61
C LEU A 22 5.69 -1.25 0.18
N GLN A 23 5.64 -1.18 1.51
CA GLN A 23 6.23 -2.20 2.39
C GLN A 23 5.57 -3.58 2.18
N GLY A 24 4.26 -3.61 2.01
CA GLY A 24 3.50 -4.82 1.70
C GLY A 24 3.91 -5.42 0.35
N ALA A 25 4.01 -4.60 -0.69
CA ALA A 25 4.44 -5.04 -2.02
C ALA A 25 5.86 -5.63 -2.03
N GLU A 26 6.80 -5.05 -1.28
CA GLU A 26 8.15 -5.60 -1.11
C GLU A 26 8.11 -6.95 -0.36
N THR A 27 7.38 -7.00 0.76
CA THR A 27 7.20 -8.23 1.55
C THR A 27 6.59 -9.36 0.71
N TYR A 28 5.54 -9.08 -0.06
CA TYR A 28 4.86 -10.09 -0.87
C TYR A 28 5.69 -10.54 -2.07
N ALA A 29 6.56 -9.67 -2.61
CA ALA A 29 7.53 -10.09 -3.62
C ALA A 29 8.52 -11.12 -3.07
N GLN A 30 9.00 -10.90 -1.83
CA GLN A 30 9.85 -11.86 -1.13
C GLN A 30 9.11 -13.18 -0.89
N TYR A 31 7.87 -13.14 -0.39
CA TYR A 31 7.08 -14.35 -0.14
C TYR A 31 6.78 -15.14 -1.42
N ALA A 32 6.55 -14.46 -2.54
CA ALA A 32 6.40 -15.12 -3.84
C ALA A 32 7.67 -15.84 -4.28
N SER A 33 8.85 -15.33 -3.93
CA SER A 33 10.14 -15.99 -4.17
C SER A 33 10.34 -17.18 -3.23
N ASP A 34 10.00 -17.02 -1.95
CA ASP A 34 10.16 -18.05 -0.91
C ASP A 34 9.23 -19.26 -1.12
N ALA A 35 8.10 -19.08 -1.82
CA ALA A 35 7.18 -20.15 -2.18
C ALA A 35 7.79 -21.24 -3.09
N GLY A 36 8.92 -20.96 -3.76
CA GLY A 36 9.67 -21.95 -4.52
C GLY A 36 8.83 -22.65 -5.60
N SER A 37 8.66 -23.98 -5.47
CA SER A 37 7.88 -24.79 -6.42
C SER A 37 6.37 -24.76 -6.20
N ASP A 38 5.88 -24.16 -5.11
CA ASP A 38 4.45 -24.00 -4.85
C ASP A 38 3.89 -22.84 -5.71
N GLN A 39 3.43 -23.20 -6.91
CA GLN A 39 2.97 -22.22 -7.89
C GLN A 39 1.69 -21.51 -7.47
N ASP A 40 0.81 -22.18 -6.74
CA ASP A 40 -0.45 -21.60 -6.28
C ASP A 40 -0.17 -20.55 -5.21
N LEU A 41 0.71 -20.88 -4.24
CA LEU A 41 1.12 -19.96 -3.19
C LEU A 41 1.90 -18.76 -3.75
N ALA A 42 2.84 -19.00 -4.69
CA ALA A 42 3.57 -17.93 -5.35
C ALA A 42 2.64 -16.99 -6.15
N SER A 43 1.60 -17.55 -6.78
CA SER A 43 0.63 -16.76 -7.54
C SER A 43 -0.26 -15.93 -6.64
N PHE A 44 -0.71 -16.48 -5.50
CA PHE A 44 -1.41 -15.72 -4.47
C PHE A 44 -0.58 -14.53 -3.98
N PHE A 45 0.71 -14.73 -3.66
CA PHE A 45 1.58 -13.63 -3.20
C PHE A 45 1.79 -12.55 -4.27
N ARG A 46 1.94 -12.94 -5.54
CA ARG A 46 1.99 -11.98 -6.65
C ARG A 46 0.67 -11.20 -6.81
N GLU A 47 -0.46 -11.85 -6.60
CA GLU A 47 -1.77 -11.19 -6.66
C GLU A 47 -1.87 -10.11 -5.58
N VAL A 48 -1.57 -10.43 -4.31
CA VAL A 48 -1.64 -9.45 -3.23
C VAL A 48 -0.59 -8.35 -3.38
N GLN A 49 0.58 -8.65 -3.95
CA GLN A 49 1.58 -7.63 -4.35
C GLN A 49 0.97 -6.63 -5.35
N GLN A 50 0.29 -7.11 -6.39
CA GLN A 50 -0.36 -6.24 -7.37
C GLN A 50 -1.46 -5.38 -6.75
N GLN A 51 -2.22 -5.93 -5.81
CA GLN A 51 -3.22 -5.17 -5.07
C GLN A 51 -2.59 -4.02 -4.27
N GLU A 52 -1.43 -4.24 -3.64
CA GLU A 52 -0.70 -3.18 -2.95
C GLU A 52 -0.19 -2.10 -3.91
N GLN A 53 0.32 -2.47 -5.09
CA GLN A 53 0.71 -1.50 -6.12
C GLN A 53 -0.48 -0.62 -6.56
N GLN A 54 -1.65 -1.23 -6.78
CA GLN A 54 -2.88 -0.48 -7.10
C GLN A 54 -3.29 0.46 -5.96
N ARG A 55 -3.15 0.04 -4.70
CA ARG A 55 -3.41 0.90 -3.53
C ARG A 55 -2.45 2.08 -3.48
N THR A 56 -1.15 1.83 -3.73
CA THR A 56 -0.13 2.88 -3.83
C THR A 56 -0.50 3.91 -4.89
N ASP A 57 -0.87 3.48 -6.10
CA ASP A 57 -1.18 4.40 -7.20
C ASP A 57 -2.41 5.27 -6.90
N ARG A 58 -3.47 4.68 -6.33
CA ARG A 58 -4.65 5.43 -5.91
C ARG A 58 -4.32 6.44 -4.80
N ALA A 59 -3.52 6.05 -3.81
CA ALA A 59 -3.11 6.95 -2.75
C ALA A 59 -2.24 8.12 -3.27
N LYS A 60 -1.35 7.86 -4.24
CA LYS A 60 -0.57 8.91 -4.94
C LYS A 60 -1.49 9.91 -5.65
N GLN A 61 -2.53 9.43 -6.34
CA GLN A 61 -3.50 10.30 -7.01
C GLN A 61 -4.26 11.19 -6.03
N PHE A 62 -4.69 10.67 -4.88
CA PHE A 62 -5.34 11.48 -3.84
C PHE A 62 -4.40 12.51 -3.24
N LEU A 63 -3.14 12.13 -2.99
CA LEU A 63 -2.13 13.03 -2.44
C LEU A 63 -1.81 14.16 -3.43
N ALA A 64 -1.63 13.85 -4.71
CA ALA A 64 -1.37 14.85 -5.75
C ALA A 64 -2.49 15.90 -5.85
N ARG A 65 -3.76 15.45 -5.84
CA ARG A 65 -4.92 16.36 -5.86
C ARG A 65 -4.96 17.27 -4.64
N ARG A 66 -4.62 16.75 -3.45
CA ARG A 66 -4.58 17.54 -2.22
C ARG A 66 -3.48 18.59 -2.23
N LEU A 67 -2.28 18.22 -2.68
CA LEU A 67 -1.15 19.14 -2.77
C LEU A 67 -1.40 20.27 -3.78
N GLN A 68 -2.15 20.00 -4.85
CA GLN A 68 -2.60 21.02 -5.80
C GLN A 68 -3.66 21.98 -5.23
N GLN A 69 -4.45 21.54 -4.24
CA GLN A 69 -5.52 22.34 -3.63
C GLN A 69 -5.06 23.13 -2.38
N GLY A 70 -3.94 22.74 -1.78
CA GLY A 70 -3.37 23.37 -0.58
C GLY A 70 -2.20 24.31 -0.85
N GLY A 71 -2.02 24.73 -2.11
CA GLY A 71 -1.03 25.73 -2.53
C GLY A 71 -1.61 27.12 -2.65
#